data_AF-A0A1G3QEN8-F1
#
_entry.id   AF-A0A1G3QEN8-F1
#
_cell.length_a   1.000
_cell.length_b   1.000
_cell.length_c   1.000
_cell.angle_alpha   90.00
_cell.angle_beta   90.00
_cell.angle_gamma   90.00
#
_symmetry.space_group_name_H-M   'P 1'
#
loop_
_entity.id
_entity.type
_entity.pdbx_description
1 polymer ?
#
loop_
_entity_poly.entity_id
_entity_poly.type
_entity_poly.pdbx_seq_one_letter_code
_entity_poly.pdbx_strand_id
1 'polypeptide(L)'
;MKLNIKWFSVTTLIIGTIPFLILFIWCSVNGFGVELVRIFESIHPNGGLSIFNNIDESFISRLPGIIINTAYAALDSFIFGITFSSLYNLFLTKLETDESKDE
;
A
#
# COMPACT_ATOMS: atom_id res chain seq x y z
N MET A 1 -12.03 -22.87 -1.94
CA MET A 1 -10.98 -22.82 -0.88
C MET A 1 -10.91 -21.41 -0.31
N LYS A 2 -11.09 -21.25 1.01
CA LYS A 2 -11.07 -19.94 1.69
C LYS A 2 -9.64 -19.40 1.82
N LEU A 3 -9.47 -18.09 1.68
CA LEU A 3 -8.20 -17.41 1.93
C LEU A 3 -7.96 -17.27 3.42
N ASN A 4 -6.72 -17.54 3.86
CA ASN A 4 -6.31 -17.19 5.21
C ASN A 4 -6.06 -15.68 5.29
N ILE A 5 -6.99 -14.95 5.92
CA ILE A 5 -6.99 -13.49 5.98
C ILE A 5 -5.66 -12.95 6.53
N LYS A 6 -5.14 -13.55 7.61
CA LYS A 6 -3.90 -13.08 8.24
C LYS A 6 -2.71 -13.17 7.27
N TRP A 7 -2.47 -14.35 6.71
CA TRP A 7 -1.31 -14.55 5.83
C TRP A 7 -1.46 -13.80 4.52
N PHE A 8 -2.66 -13.76 3.94
CA PHE A 8 -2.92 -13.00 2.71
C PHE A 8 -2.68 -11.50 2.90
N SER A 9 -3.12 -10.95 4.04
CA SER A 9 -2.94 -9.52 4.34
C SER A 9 -1.48 -9.17 4.57
N VAL A 10 -0.72 -10.03 5.26
CA VAL A 10 0.74 -9.87 5.43
C VAL A 10 1.46 -9.95 4.09
N THR A 11 1.11 -10.90 3.22
CA THR A 11 1.68 -10.99 1.88
C THR A 11 1.39 -9.74 1.04
N THR A 12 0.15 -9.24 1.09
CA THR A 12 -0.24 -8.02 0.39
C THR A 12 0.52 -6.80 0.92
N LEU A 13 0.66 -6.69 2.25
CA LEU A 13 1.51 -5.67 2.88
C LEU A 13 2.92 -5.72 2.31
N ILE A 14 3.59 -6.88 2.30
CA ILE A 14 4.97 -7.00 1.82
C ILE A 14 5.09 -6.62 0.34
N ILE A 15 4.24 -7.20 -0.51
CA ILE A 15 4.29 -7.02 -1.96
C ILE A 15 3.90 -5.59 -2.36
N GLY A 16 3.01 -4.93 -1.61
CA GLY A 16 2.69 -3.51 -1.84
C GLY A 16 3.78 -2.58 -1.31
N THR A 17 4.24 -2.79 -0.07
CA THR A 17 5.15 -1.85 0.60
C THR A 17 6.54 -1.81 -0.04
N ILE A 18 7.14 -2.96 -0.35
CA ILE A 18 8.54 -3.00 -0.80
C ILE A 18 8.75 -2.24 -2.12
N PRO A 19 7.93 -2.45 -3.17
CA PRO A 19 8.05 -1.67 -4.40
C PRO A 19 7.84 -0.17 -4.19
N PHE A 20 6.88 0.23 -3.35
CA PHE A 20 6.66 1.65 -3.03
C PHE A 20 7.84 2.25 -2.28
N LEU A 21 8.43 1.54 -1.31
CA LEU A 21 9.65 1.97 -0.63
C LEU A 21 10.80 2.20 -1.62
N ILE A 22 11.01 1.26 -2.54
CA ILE A 22 12.05 1.40 -3.59
C ILE A 22 11.76 2.63 -4.47
N LEU A 23 10.49 2.84 -4.86
CA LEU A 23 10.06 4.02 -5.61
C LEU A 23 10.36 5.32 -4.86
N PHE A 24 10.04 5.40 -3.57
CA PHE A 24 10.29 6.58 -2.74
C PHE A 24 11.79 6.88 -2.60
N ILE A 25 12.61 5.84 -2.44
CA ILE A 25 14.08 5.97 -2.42
C ILE A 25 14.58 6.47 -3.77
N TRP A 26 14.15 5.88 -4.88
CA TRP A 26 14.57 6.34 -6.22
C TRP A 26 14.14 7.78 -6.48
N CYS A 27 12.89 8.14 -6.20
CA CYS A 27 12.40 9.51 -6.29
C CYS A 27 13.29 10.47 -5.47
N SER A 28 13.72 10.04 -4.28
CA SER A 28 14.58 10.84 -3.41
C SER A 28 16.03 10.97 -3.89
N VAL A 29 16.53 10.05 -4.71
CA VAL A 29 17.92 10.07 -5.18
C VAL A 29 18.06 10.77 -6.54
N ASN A 30 17.16 10.47 -7.48
CA ASN A 30 17.30 10.90 -8.88
C ASN A 30 16.01 11.49 -9.48
N GLY A 31 14.96 11.68 -8.68
CA GLY A 31 13.67 12.23 -9.15
C GLY A 31 12.84 11.25 -9.98
N PHE A 32 13.25 9.99 -10.11
CA PHE A 32 12.48 8.98 -10.83
C PHE A 32 11.11 8.76 -10.18
N GLY A 33 10.05 8.77 -10.98
CA GLY A 33 8.69 8.53 -10.48
C GLY A 33 8.10 9.69 -9.68
N VAL A 34 8.65 10.91 -9.77
CA VAL A 34 8.15 12.11 -9.08
C VAL A 34 6.63 12.30 -9.22
N GLU A 35 6.06 12.07 -10.39
CA GLU A 35 4.62 12.27 -10.60
C GLU A 35 3.79 11.22 -9.84
N LEU A 36 4.27 9.97 -9.77
CA LEU A 36 3.63 8.91 -8.99
C LEU A 36 3.70 9.23 -7.49
N VAL A 37 4.85 9.71 -7.01
CA VAL A 37 5.03 10.11 -5.61
C VAL A 37 4.16 11.33 -5.29
N ARG A 38 4.04 12.30 -6.19
CA ARG A 38 3.17 13.47 -6.02
C ARG A 38 1.70 13.06 -5.91
N ILE A 39 1.24 12.15 -6.77
CA ILE A 39 -0.12 11.62 -6.68
C ILE A 39 -0.31 10.88 -5.35
N PHE A 40 0.64 10.05 -4.96
CA PHE A 40 0.60 9.34 -3.69
C PHE A 40 0.53 10.30 -2.48
N GLU A 41 1.36 11.34 -2.46
CA GLU A 41 1.35 12.35 -1.39
C GLU A 41 0.11 13.28 -1.46
N SER A 42 -0.57 13.40 -2.60
CA SER A 42 -1.78 14.23 -2.71
C SER A 42 -2.97 13.67 -1.93
N ILE A 43 -2.99 12.36 -1.73
CA ILE A 43 -4.04 11.65 -0.98
C ILE A 43 -3.62 11.31 0.46
N HIS A 44 -2.37 11.60 0.84
CA HIS A 44 -1.81 11.31 2.15
C HIS A 44 -1.28 12.59 2.83
N PRO A 45 -1.77 12.95 4.02
CA PRO A 45 -1.26 14.12 4.72
C PRO A 45 0.20 13.92 5.12
N ASN A 46 1.10 14.72 4.56
CA ASN A 46 2.55 14.61 4.79
C ASN A 46 3.09 15.65 5.80
N GLY A 47 2.27 16.59 6.26
CA GLY A 47 2.64 17.58 7.29
C GLY A 47 3.83 18.48 6.92
N GLY A 48 4.11 18.66 5.62
CA GLY A 48 5.27 19.42 5.13
C GLY A 48 6.55 18.58 4.96
N LEU A 49 6.53 17.30 5.31
CA LEU A 49 7.67 16.37 5.17
C LEU A 49 7.69 15.66 3.81
N SER A 50 7.12 16.28 2.78
CA SER A 50 7.03 15.75 1.42
C SER A 50 8.41 15.47 0.82
N ILE A 51 8.57 14.33 0.14
CA ILE A 51 9.79 14.03 -0.63
C ILE A 51 9.95 15.05 -1.76
N PHE A 52 8.84 15.43 -2.40
CA PHE A 52 8.84 16.34 -3.54
C PHE A 52 9.16 17.79 -3.13
N ASN A 53 8.59 18.29 -2.03
CA ASN A 53 8.85 19.66 -1.59
C ASN A 53 10.29 19.87 -1.09
N ASN A 54 11.00 18.79 -0.77
CA ASN A 54 12.40 18.80 -0.32
C ASN A 54 13.37 18.28 -1.40
N ILE A 55 12.94 18.24 -2.67
CA ILE A 55 13.72 17.64 -3.78
C ILE A 55 14.94 18.45 -4.22
N ASP A 56 15.05 19.70 -3.77
CA ASP A 56 16.23 20.55 -3.99
C ASP A 56 17.19 20.54 -2.80
N GLU A 57 16.79 19.95 -1.68
CA GLU A 57 17.58 19.88 -0.46
C GLU A 57 18.42 18.59 -0.37
N SER A 58 19.19 18.42 0.70
CA SER A 58 19.96 17.19 0.94
C SER A 58 19.06 15.95 1.03
N PHE A 59 19.59 14.77 0.73
CA PHE A 59 18.87 13.49 0.90
C PHE A 59 18.33 13.30 2.33
N ILE A 60 18.99 13.87 3.34
CA ILE A 60 18.61 13.74 4.75
C ILE A 60 17.25 14.39 5.03
N SER A 61 16.92 15.53 4.41
CA SER A 61 15.62 16.18 4.62
C SER A 61 14.46 15.44 3.94
N ARG A 62 14.76 14.50 3.04
CA ARG A 62 13.76 13.64 2.38
C ARG A 62 13.47 12.35 3.14
N LEU A 63 14.35 11.96 4.07
CA LEU A 63 14.22 10.72 4.84
C LEU A 63 12.89 10.63 5.62
N PRO A 64 12.42 11.70 6.31
CA PRO A 64 11.12 11.66 6.98
C PRO A 64 9.96 11.38 6.02
N GLY A 65 9.99 11.95 4.82
CA GLY A 65 8.99 11.72 3.78
C GLY A 65 8.98 10.28 3.29
N ILE A 66 10.15 9.68 3.06
CA ILE A 66 10.26 8.26 2.68
C ILE A 66 9.62 7.36 3.74
N ILE A 67 9.90 7.62 5.01
CA ILE A 67 9.38 6.83 6.14
C ILE A 67 7.85 6.95 6.21
N ILE A 68 7.32 8.17 6.19
CA ILE A 68 5.88 8.43 6.28
C ILE A 68 5.14 7.81 5.09
N ASN A 69 5.64 8.02 3.87
CA ASN A 69 5.00 7.48 2.68
C ASN A 69 5.02 5.94 2.66
N THR A 70 6.11 5.33 3.16
CA THR A 70 6.22 3.87 3.30
C THR A 70 5.24 3.33 4.34
N ALA A 71 5.04 4.05 5.45
CA ALA A 71 4.04 3.68 6.45
C ALA A 71 2.62 3.72 5.88
N TYR A 72 2.28 4.76 5.10
CA TYR A 72 1.00 4.83 4.39
C TYR A 72 0.84 3.69 3.38
N ALA A 73 1.84 3.44 2.54
CA ALA A 73 1.79 2.36 1.55
C ALA A 73 1.61 0.99 2.21
N ALA A 74 2.24 0.76 3.38
CA ALA A 74 2.07 -0.45 4.15
C ALA A 74 0.66 -0.61 4.72
N LEU A 75 0.12 0.46 5.27
CA LEU A 75 -1.24 0.49 5.81
C LEU A 75 -2.28 0.25 4.71
N ASP A 76 -2.18 0.94 3.58
CA ASP A 76 -3.07 0.78 2.43
C ASP A 76 -3.04 -0.65 1.89
N SER A 77 -1.84 -1.19 1.69
CA SER A 77 -1.66 -2.55 1.18
C SER A 77 -2.20 -3.61 2.17
N PHE A 78 -2.03 -3.38 3.47
CA PHE A 78 -2.58 -4.25 4.50
C PHE A 78 -4.11 -4.22 4.55
N ILE A 79 -4.70 -3.01 4.51
CA ILE A 79 -6.16 -2.81 4.46
C ILE A 79 -6.73 -3.46 3.20
N PHE A 80 -6.07 -3.29 2.06
CA PHE A 80 -6.47 -3.92 0.81
C PHE A 80 -6.45 -5.46 0.93
N GLY A 81 -5.39 -6.02 1.52
CA GLY A 81 -5.29 -7.45 1.78
C GLY A 81 -6.40 -8.00 2.68
N ILE A 82 -6.71 -7.31 3.79
CA ILE A 82 -7.82 -7.68 4.69
C ILE A 82 -9.15 -7.61 3.94
N THR A 83 -9.39 -6.51 3.25
CA THR A 83 -10.66 -6.24 2.57
C THR A 83 -10.91 -7.27 1.47
N PHE A 84 -9.91 -7.50 0.61
CA PHE A 84 -10.02 -8.46 -0.48
C PHE A 84 -10.23 -9.89 0.03
N SER A 85 -9.43 -10.34 1.00
CA SER A 85 -9.56 -11.70 1.54
C SER A 85 -10.87 -11.93 2.29
N SER A 86 -11.38 -10.91 3.00
CA SER A 86 -12.67 -10.98 3.68
C SER A 86 -13.84 -11.03 2.69
N LEU A 87 -13.83 -10.17 1.68
CA LEU A 87 -14.86 -10.16 0.63
C LEU A 87 -14.87 -11.47 -0.15
N TYR A 88 -13.70 -11.96 -0.57
CA TYR A 88 -13.58 -13.24 -1.26
C TYR A 88 -14.18 -14.39 -0.44
N ASN A 89 -13.86 -14.47 0.84
CA ASN A 89 -14.39 -15.51 1.72
C ASN A 89 -15.91 -15.40 1.92
N LEU A 90 -16.44 -14.17 1.96
CA LEU A 90 -17.87 -13.91 2.09
C LEU A 90 -18.63 -14.38 0.83
N PHE A 91 -18.15 -14.01 -0.36
CA PHE A 91 -18.77 -14.43 -1.62
C PHE A 91 -18.67 -15.94 -1.82
N LEU A 92 -17.53 -16.55 -1.50
CA LEU A 92 -17.37 -18.00 -1.58
C LEU A 92 -18.36 -18.74 -0.66
N THR A 93 -18.50 -18.27 0.58
CA THR A 93 -19.46 -18.88 1.53
C THR A 93 -20.91 -18.72 1.05
N LYS A 94 -21.24 -17.59 0.42
CA LYS A 94 -22.57 -17.37 -0.16
C LYS A 94 -22.86 -18.36 -1.31
N LEU A 95 -21.92 -18.51 -2.24
CA LEU A 95 -22.05 -19.44 -3.37
C LEU A 95 -22.21 -20.89 -2.90
N GLU A 96 -21.37 -21.33 -1.95
CA GLU A 96 -21.45 -22.68 -1.36
C GLU A 96 -22.82 -22.93 -0.68
N THR A 97 -23.41 -21.89 -0.07
CA THR A 97 -24.73 -22.00 0.58
C THR A 97 -25.88 -22.10 -0.43
N ASP A 98 -25.80 -21.37 -1.53
CA ASP A 98 -26.84 -21.36 -2.55
C ASP A 98 -26.86 -22.70 -3.31
N GLU A 99 -25.70 -23.27 -3.66
CA GLU A 99 -25.61 -24.61 -4.27
C GLU A 99 -26.25 -25.70 -3.37
N SER A 100 -26.03 -25.65 -2.06
CA SER A 100 -26.57 -26.64 -1.12
C SER A 100 -28.10 -26.59 -0.92
N LYS A 101 -28.78 -25.53 -1.39
CA LYS A 101 -30.24 -25.40 -1.31
C LYS A 101 -30.95 -25.92 -2.56
N ASP A 102 -30.21 -26.05 -3.66
CA ASP A 102 -30.72 -26.54 -4.94
C ASP A 102 -30.56 -28.07 -5.10
N GLU A 103 -29.84 -28.73 -4.17
CA GLU A 103 -29.77 -30.19 -3.98
C GLU A 103 -30.80 -30.72 -2.97
#